data_AF-A0A0K1PLH6-F1
#
_entry.id   AF-A0A0K1PLH6-F1
#
_cell.length_a   1.000
_cell.length_b   1.000
_cell.length_c   1.000
_cell.angle_alpha   90.00
_cell.angle_beta   90.00
_cell.angle_gamma   90.00
#
_symmetry.space_group_name_H-M   'P 1'
#
loop_
_entity.id
_entity.type
_entity.pdbx_description
1 polymer ?
#
loop_
_entity_poly.entity_id
_entity_poly.type
_entity_poly.pdbx_seq_one_letter_code
_entity_poly.pdbx_strand_id
1 'polypeptide(L)'
;MTVQPAPIPVYGFVAGDVLGLVVLVRPEETVAELARKLLEAAAVRVGKVEAADVWFKGAKLDPRHCIGETSLAALDRVDVRPRAT
;
A
#
# COMPACT_ATOMS: atom_id res chain seq x y z
N MET A 1 22.92 -14.71 -13.78
CA MET A 1 22.56 -13.70 -12.75
C MET A 1 21.11 -13.36 -12.95
N THR A 2 20.23 -13.71 -12.02
CA THR A 2 18.83 -13.26 -12.03
C THR A 2 18.80 -11.80 -11.60
N VAL A 3 18.33 -10.91 -12.48
CA VAL A 3 18.08 -9.52 -12.11
C VAL A 3 16.87 -9.53 -11.18
N GLN A 4 17.06 -9.21 -9.91
CA GLN A 4 15.92 -8.93 -9.03
C GLN A 4 15.22 -7.68 -9.56
N PRO A 5 13.89 -7.70 -9.72
CA PRO A 5 13.18 -6.52 -10.18
C PRO A 5 13.35 -5.37 -9.18
N ALA A 6 13.52 -4.16 -9.70
CA ALA A 6 13.71 -2.98 -8.88
C ALA A 6 12.47 -2.72 -7.99
N PRO A 7 12.63 -2.20 -6.77
CA PRO A 7 11.50 -1.80 -5.95
C PRO A 7 10.71 -0.67 -6.61
N ILE A 8 9.38 -0.74 -6.47
CA ILE A 8 8.42 0.24 -6.94
C ILE A 8 8.15 1.21 -5.78
N PRO A 9 8.47 2.50 -5.89
CA PRO A 9 8.05 3.49 -4.91
C PRO A 9 6.56 3.75 -5.06
N VAL A 10 5.80 3.79 -3.97
CA VAL A 10 4.35 4.02 -3.97
C VAL A 10 4.02 5.15 -3.00
N TYR A 11 3.15 6.07 -3.43
CA TYR A 11 2.60 7.13 -2.60
C TYR A 11 1.35 6.63 -1.87
N GLY A 12 1.46 6.31 -0.58
CA GLY A 12 0.33 5.85 0.24
C GLY A 12 -0.25 6.94 1.13
N PHE A 13 -1.59 7.00 1.18
CA PHE A 13 -2.34 7.89 2.06
C PHE A 13 -3.23 7.05 2.98
N VAL A 14 -2.95 7.10 4.28
CA VAL A 14 -3.70 6.36 5.29
C VAL A 14 -4.85 7.23 5.79
N ALA A 15 -6.07 6.70 5.85
CA ALA A 15 -7.21 7.44 6.36
C ALA A 15 -6.96 7.89 7.82
N GLY A 16 -7.18 9.18 8.09
CA GLY A 16 -6.87 9.79 9.39
C GLY A 16 -5.42 10.28 9.53
N ASP A 17 -4.52 9.97 8.60
CA ASP A 17 -3.20 10.61 8.52
C ASP A 17 -3.31 11.93 7.73
N VAL A 18 -2.50 12.91 8.12
CA VAL A 18 -2.35 14.19 7.40
C VAL A 18 -1.20 14.15 6.41
N LEU A 19 -0.29 13.18 6.54
CA LEU A 19 0.88 13.03 5.67
C LEU A 19 0.67 11.93 4.62
N GLY A 20 1.14 12.20 3.40
CA GLY A 20 1.39 11.16 2.41
C GLY A 20 2.74 10.48 2.69
N LEU A 21 2.80 9.18 2.50
CA LEU A 21 3.99 8.35 2.72
C LEU A 21 4.52 7.82 1.40
N VAL A 22 5.83 7.82 1.21
CA VAL A 22 6.46 7.06 0.12
C VAL A 22 7.03 5.79 0.72
N VAL A 23 6.56 4.64 0.24
CA VAL A 23 7.07 3.32 0.64
C VAL A 23 7.63 2.60 -0.57
N LEU A 24 8.69 1.81 -0.36
CA LEU A 24 9.24 0.94 -1.38
C LEU A 24 8.61 -0.45 -1.23
N VAL A 25 8.01 -0.94 -2.32
CA VAL A 25 7.46 -2.29 -2.40
C VAL A 25 8.09 -3.06 -3.54
N ARG A 26 8.22 -4.38 -3.38
CA ARG A 26 8.69 -5.27 -4.43
C ARG A 26 7.51 -5.87 -5.19
N PRO A 27 7.68 -6.25 -6.47
CA PRO A 27 6.61 -6.83 -7.26
C PRO A 27 5.99 -8.10 -6.65
N GLU A 28 6.77 -8.89 -5.91
CA GLU A 28 6.32 -10.10 -5.23
C GLU A 28 5.58 -9.85 -3.91
N GLU A 29 5.65 -8.64 -3.36
CA GLU A 29 4.87 -8.31 -2.17
C GLU A 29 3.40 -8.22 -2.52
N THR A 30 2.54 -8.60 -1.59
CA THR A 30 1.10 -8.54 -1.72
C THR A 30 0.56 -7.14 -1.43
N VAL A 31 -0.64 -6.85 -1.92
CA VAL A 31 -1.40 -5.65 -1.55
C VAL A 31 -1.62 -5.57 -0.03
N ALA A 32 -1.81 -6.69 0.66
CA ALA A 32 -1.91 -6.73 2.11
C ALA A 32 -0.62 -6.29 2.81
N GLU A 33 0.55 -6.70 2.31
CA GLU A 33 1.85 -6.27 2.84
C GLU A 33 2.12 -4.79 2.60
N LEU A 34 1.71 -4.24 1.44
CA LEU A 34 1.72 -2.81 1.18
C LEU A 34 0.87 -2.05 2.21
N ALA A 35 -0.36 -2.51 2.47
CA ALA A 35 -1.24 -1.89 3.47
C ALA A 35 -0.60 -1.90 4.86
N ARG A 36 -0.05 -3.05 5.27
CA ARG A 36 0.64 -3.21 6.55
C ARG A 36 1.82 -2.24 6.69
N LYS A 37 2.69 -2.15 5.68
CA LYS A 37 3.83 -1.21 5.66
C LYS A 37 3.37 0.25 5.85
N LEU A 38 2.30 0.64 5.15
CA LEU A 38 1.75 1.99 5.26
C LEU A 38 1.16 2.26 6.65
N LEU A 39 0.41 1.31 7.22
CA LEU A 39 -0.14 1.44 8.57
C LEU A 39 0.96 1.50 9.63
N GLU A 40 2.01 0.67 9.54
CA GLU A 40 3.16 0.70 10.44
C GLU A 40 3.88 2.06 10.38
N ALA A 41 4.11 2.60 9.19
CA ALA A 41 4.72 3.91 9.00
C ALA A 41 3.83 5.09 9.46
N ALA A 42 2.50 4.90 9.49
CA ALA A 42 1.53 5.87 9.97
C ALA A 42 1.24 5.76 11.49
N ALA A 43 1.66 4.68 12.15
CA ALA A 43 1.25 4.35 13.52
C ALA A 43 1.63 5.40 14.59
N VAL A 44 2.62 6.26 14.31
CA VAL A 44 2.99 7.37 15.21
C VAL A 44 2.03 8.57 15.13
N ARG A 45 1.12 8.59 14.15
CA ARG A 45 0.15 9.67 13.89
C ARG A 45 -1.30 9.19 13.87
N VAL A 46 -1.54 7.96 13.44
CA VAL A 46 -2.88 7.38 13.29
C VAL A 46 -3.08 6.28 14.33
N GLY A 47 -4.27 6.22 14.92
CA GLY A 47 -4.67 5.15 15.82
C GLY A 47 -4.60 3.77 15.16
N LYS A 48 -4.60 2.71 15.99
CA LYS A 48 -4.51 1.33 15.52
C LYS A 48 -5.68 0.97 14.59
N VAL A 49 -5.37 0.37 13.43
CA VAL A 49 -6.33 -0.17 12.46
C VAL A 49 -6.08 -1.67 12.32
N GLU A 50 -7.06 -2.50 12.70
CA GLU A 50 -6.93 -3.97 12.67
C GLU A 50 -7.00 -4.54 11.23
N ALA A 51 -7.80 -3.91 10.36
CA ALA A 51 -7.94 -4.32 8.98
C ALA A 51 -8.16 -3.11 8.07
N ALA A 52 -7.50 -3.11 6.91
CA ALA A 52 -7.64 -2.06 5.91
C ALA A 52 -7.76 -2.63 4.50
N ASP A 53 -8.34 -1.82 3.61
CA ASP A 53 -8.43 -2.06 2.19
C ASP A 53 -7.59 -1.01 1.44
N VAL A 54 -6.92 -1.44 0.38
CA VAL A 54 -6.12 -0.57 -0.50
C VAL A 54 -6.96 -0.22 -1.73
N TRP A 55 -7.03 1.07 -2.02
CA TRP A 55 -7.74 1.62 -3.17
C TRP A 55 -6.76 2.29 -4.12
N PHE A 56 -6.90 1.97 -5.42
CA PHE A 56 -6.10 2.52 -6.50
C PHE A 56 -7.02 2.95 -7.65
N LYS A 57 -6.89 4.21 -8.10
CA LYS A 57 -7.72 4.78 -9.20
C LYS A 57 -9.23 4.51 -9.04
N GLY A 58 -9.72 4.56 -7.79
CA GLY A 58 -11.13 4.34 -7.46
C GLY A 58 -11.55 2.87 -7.33
N ALA A 59 -10.65 1.91 -7.54
CA ALA A 59 -10.92 0.48 -7.39
C ALA A 59 -10.24 -0.09 -6.14
N LYS A 60 -10.95 -0.95 -5.41
CA LYS A 60 -10.37 -1.76 -4.33
C LYS A 60 -9.50 -2.86 -4.93
N LEU A 61 -8.27 -2.98 -4.47
CA LEU A 61 -7.35 -4.05 -4.87
C LEU A 61 -7.62 -5.33 -4.05
N ASP A 62 -7.44 -6.51 -4.66
CA ASP A 62 -7.49 -7.78 -3.92
C ASP A 62 -6.25 -7.87 -3.01
N PRO A 63 -6.40 -8.06 -1.69
CA PRO A 63 -5.27 -8.13 -0.76
C PRO A 63 -4.27 -9.26 -1.07
N ARG A 64 -4.67 -10.28 -1.83
CA ARG A 64 -3.84 -11.44 -2.19
C ARG A 64 -3.04 -11.25 -3.47
N HIS A 65 -3.37 -10.26 -4.30
CA HIS A 65 -2.59 -9.98 -5.51
C HIS A 65 -1.22 -9.45 -5.13
N CYS A 66 -0.21 -9.88 -5.90
CA CYS A 66 1.12 -9.32 -5.84
C CYS A 66 1.11 -7.93 -6.49
N ILE A 67 1.95 -7.00 -6.04
CA ILE A 67 2.05 -5.65 -6.61
C ILE A 67 2.36 -5.72 -8.12
N GLY A 68 3.21 -6.66 -8.54
CA GLY A 68 3.55 -6.88 -9.95
C GLY A 68 2.39 -7.37 -10.82
N GLU A 69 1.31 -7.86 -10.23
CA GLU A 69 0.07 -8.26 -10.93
C GLU A 69 -0.93 -7.10 -11.02
N THR A 70 -0.66 -5.99 -10.33
CA THR A 70 -1.46 -4.77 -10.41
C THR A 70 -0.95 -3.84 -11.52
N SER A 71 -1.72 -2.80 -11.83
CA SER A 71 -1.28 -1.71 -12.72
C SER A 71 -0.63 -0.54 -11.97
N LEU A 72 -0.13 -0.77 -10.75
CA LEU A 72 0.62 0.23 -9.99
C LEU A 72 1.98 0.48 -10.65
N ALA A 73 2.23 1.74 -11.00
CA ALA A 73 3.52 2.23 -11.46
C ALA A 73 4.26 2.96 -10.34
N ALA A 74 5.52 3.30 -10.60
CA ALA A 74 6.30 4.12 -9.68
C ALA A 74 5.60 5.46 -9.39
N LEU A 75 5.55 5.81 -8.11
CA LEU A 75 4.94 7.02 -7.54
C LEU A 75 3.42 7.11 -7.70
N ASP A 76 2.75 6.04 -8.15
CA ASP A 76 1.30 6.00 -8.14
C ASP A 76 0.77 6.13 -6.71
N ARG A 77 -0.39 6.77 -6.61
CA ARG A 77 -1.10 6.98 -5.36
C ARG A 77 -1.98 5.78 -5.02
N VAL A 78 -1.92 5.34 -3.76
CA VAL A 78 -2.90 4.44 -3.15
C VAL A 78 -3.51 5.07 -1.91
N ASP A 79 -4.79 4.80 -1.66
CA ASP A 79 -5.46 5.15 -0.41
C ASP A 79 -5.64 3.88 0.44
N VAL A 80 -5.27 3.94 1.71
CA VAL A 80 -5.50 2.89 2.70
C VAL A 80 -6.67 3.31 3.58
N ARG A 81 -7.75 2.53 3.55
CA ARG A 81 -8.99 2.84 4.27
C ARG A 81 -9.32 1.72 5.25
N PRO A 82 -9.78 2.02 6.48
CA PRO A 82 -10.28 1.01 7.40
C PRO A 82 -11.36 0.15 6.72
N ARG A 83 -11.29 -1.17 6.92
CA ARG A 83 -12.34 -2.05 6.43
C ARG A 83 -13.59 -1.85 7.30
N ALA A 84 -14.73 -1.62 6.66
CA ALA A 84 -16.00 -1.62 7.37
C ALA A 84 -16.24 -3.03 7.93
N THR A 85 -16.50 -3.10 9.24
CA THR A 85 -17.02 -4.30 9.93
C THR A 85 -18.43 -4.61 9.50
#